data_AF-A0A8J7E894-F1
#
_entry.id   AF-A0A8J7E894-F1
#
_cell.length_a   1.000
_cell.length_b   1.000
_cell.length_c   1.000
_cell.angle_alpha   90.00
_cell.angle_beta   90.00
_cell.angle_gamma   90.00
#
_symmetry.space_group_name_H-M   'P 1'
#
loop_
_entity.id
_entity.type
_entity.pdbx_description
1 polymer ?
#
loop_
_entity_poly.entity_id
_entity_poly.type
_entity_poly.pdbx_seq_one_letter_code
_entity_poly.pdbx_strand_id
1 'polypeptide(L)'
;MAPTKALGLMLGAIALTVAVTPALAQTQPSLVAAEAAPATPLPEITSYTYADLFSIAFPAGWSVNEQTDAPQVTAVSDGASDLPPMRTEVTWQDAPPKEVVGESLQAIQASGHTVLRYDAATIDGVTAVRLWLSDIPDETMPNAFITYVGYPNATATITSYYGTTTTDLDPVLNAIHQSFARSQ
;
A
#
# COMPACT_ATOMS: atom_id res chain seq x y z
N MET A 1 7.91 -46.73 63.35
CA MET A 1 6.78 -47.51 63.87
C MET A 1 5.49 -46.78 63.52
N ALA A 2 4.47 -47.49 63.05
CA ALA A 2 3.08 -47.00 63.04
C ALA A 2 2.37 -47.50 64.32
N PRO A 3 1.30 -46.82 64.76
CA PRO A 3 -0.04 -47.45 64.72
C PRO A 3 -1.13 -46.45 64.22
N THR A 4 -2.16 -46.80 63.42
CA THR A 4 -3.44 -47.50 63.78
C THR A 4 -4.08 -47.03 65.11
N LYS A 5 -5.39 -46.78 65.33
CA LYS A 5 -6.74 -46.94 64.69
C LYS A 5 -7.70 -45.95 65.42
N ALA A 6 -8.97 -45.64 65.07
CA ALA A 6 -9.85 -45.72 63.89
C ALA A 6 -11.24 -45.06 64.23
N LEU A 7 -12.24 -45.16 63.34
CA LEU A 7 -13.66 -44.71 63.44
C LEU A 7 -13.91 -43.18 63.33
N GLY A 8 -15.03 -42.71 62.77
CA GLY A 8 -16.21 -43.45 62.27
C GLY A 8 -17.08 -42.72 61.23
N LEU A 9 -18.04 -43.45 60.66
CA LEU A 9 -19.00 -43.01 59.64
C LEU A 9 -19.93 -41.88 60.12
N MET A 10 -20.42 -41.05 59.19
CA MET A 10 -21.86 -40.98 58.87
C MET A 10 -22.12 -40.37 57.48
N LEU A 11 -23.31 -40.65 56.93
CA LEU A 11 -23.69 -40.37 55.54
C LEU A 11 -24.09 -38.90 55.31
N GLY A 12 -23.96 -38.46 54.06
CA GLY A 12 -24.52 -37.20 53.56
C GLY A 12 -24.62 -37.21 52.03
N ALA A 13 -25.57 -37.97 51.48
CA ALA A 13 -25.80 -37.98 50.04
C ALA A 13 -26.49 -36.68 49.58
N ILE A 14 -25.78 -35.85 48.81
CA ILE A 14 -26.38 -34.72 48.08
C ILE A 14 -26.25 -35.02 46.59
N ALA A 15 -27.36 -35.45 45.99
CA ALA A 15 -27.48 -35.52 44.55
C ALA A 15 -27.64 -34.10 44.00
N LEU A 16 -26.60 -33.56 43.36
CA LEU A 16 -26.78 -32.39 42.49
C LEU A 16 -27.17 -32.87 41.09
N THR A 17 -28.41 -32.57 40.74
CA THR A 17 -28.96 -32.71 39.38
C THR A 17 -28.14 -31.89 38.39
N VAL A 18 -27.60 -32.55 37.36
CA VAL A 18 -27.04 -31.85 36.19
C VAL A 18 -28.19 -31.17 35.45
N ALA A 19 -28.32 -29.86 35.64
CA ALA A 19 -29.22 -29.05 34.83
C ALA A 19 -28.62 -28.93 33.43
N VAL A 20 -29.17 -29.69 32.47
CA VAL A 20 -28.82 -29.55 31.06
C VAL A 20 -29.43 -28.27 30.54
N THR A 21 -28.63 -27.21 30.44
CA THR A 21 -29.04 -25.96 29.79
C THR A 21 -29.40 -26.26 28.34
N PRO A 22 -30.59 -25.88 27.84
CA PRO A 22 -30.87 -26.00 26.41
C PRO A 22 -29.92 -25.06 25.66
N ALA A 23 -29.09 -25.64 24.79
CA ALA A 23 -28.28 -24.86 23.88
C ALA A 23 -29.23 -24.11 22.93
N LEU A 24 -29.37 -22.80 23.12
CA LEU A 24 -30.05 -21.94 22.17
C LEU A 24 -29.27 -22.02 20.86
N ALA A 25 -29.88 -22.63 19.84
CA ALA A 25 -29.35 -22.63 18.49
C ALA A 25 -29.35 -21.18 17.99
N GLN A 26 -28.22 -20.50 18.17
CA GLN A 26 -27.99 -19.20 17.55
C GLN A 26 -27.88 -19.46 16.05
N THR A 27 -28.98 -19.22 15.32
CA THR A 27 -28.93 -18.98 13.88
C THR A 27 -27.97 -17.85 13.64
N GLN A 28 -26.75 -18.19 13.22
CA GLN A 28 -25.79 -17.21 12.73
C GLN A 28 -26.49 -16.47 11.57
N PRO A 29 -26.55 -15.13 11.59
CA PRO A 29 -27.02 -14.41 10.42
C PRO A 29 -26.12 -14.84 9.26
N SER A 30 -26.72 -15.40 8.22
CA SER A 30 -25.99 -15.78 7.02
C SER A 30 -25.24 -14.55 6.54
N LEU A 31 -23.91 -14.61 6.54
CA LEU A 31 -23.08 -13.59 5.93
C LEU A 31 -23.41 -13.60 4.44
N VAL A 32 -24.34 -12.73 4.05
CA VAL A 32 -24.54 -12.38 2.65
C VAL A 32 -23.20 -11.83 2.21
N ALA A 33 -22.46 -12.62 1.42
CA ALA A 33 -21.27 -12.13 0.76
C ALA A 33 -21.71 -10.87 0.01
N ALA A 34 -21.12 -9.72 0.37
CA ALA A 34 -21.41 -8.49 -0.34
C ALA A 34 -21.11 -8.76 -1.82
N GLU A 35 -22.14 -8.66 -2.65
CA GLU A 35 -22.02 -8.91 -4.09
C GLU A 35 -20.95 -7.96 -4.60
N ALA A 36 -19.81 -8.53 -5.01
CA ALA A 36 -18.64 -7.73 -5.35
C ALA A 36 -19.02 -6.85 -6.53
N ALA A 37 -19.07 -5.54 -6.30
CA ALA A 37 -19.30 -4.58 -7.38
C ALA A 37 -18.30 -4.87 -8.51
N PRO A 38 -18.73 -4.80 -9.79
CA PRO A 38 -17.86 -5.11 -10.91
C PRO A 38 -16.61 -4.22 -10.82
N ALA A 39 -15.45 -4.86 -10.68
CA ALA A 39 -14.18 -4.15 -10.61
C ALA A 39 -14.00 -3.37 -11.92
N THR A 40 -13.80 -2.05 -11.80
CA THR A 40 -13.44 -1.22 -12.95
C THR A 40 -12.20 -1.83 -13.61
N PRO A 41 -12.23 -2.13 -14.93
CA PRO A 41 -11.07 -2.69 -15.59
C PRO A 41 -9.90 -1.70 -15.47
N LEU A 42 -8.75 -2.21 -15.03
CA LEU A 42 -7.50 -1.44 -15.04
C LEU A 42 -7.13 -1.08 -16.49
N PRO A 43 -6.54 0.09 -16.73
CA PRO A 43 -6.01 0.43 -18.04
C PRO A 43 -4.90 -0.55 -18.42
N GLU A 44 -4.74 -0.79 -19.73
CA GLU A 44 -3.58 -1.51 -20.24
C GLU A 44 -2.30 -0.71 -19.93
N ILE A 45 -1.28 -1.38 -19.38
CA ILE A 45 0.00 -0.77 -19.00
C ILE A 45 1.14 -1.36 -19.83
N THR A 46 2.01 -0.49 -20.33
CA THR A 46 3.16 -0.84 -21.19
C THR A 46 4.45 -0.61 -20.42
N SER A 47 5.33 -1.63 -20.40
CA SER A 47 6.63 -1.54 -19.73
C SER A 47 7.57 -0.57 -20.44
N TYR A 48 8.24 0.25 -19.64
CA TYR A 48 9.35 1.12 -19.98
C TYR A 48 10.62 0.65 -19.25
N THR A 49 11.80 0.85 -19.84
CA THR A 49 13.08 0.46 -19.23
C THR A 49 14.08 1.60 -19.39
N TYR A 50 14.64 2.08 -18.28
CA TYR A 50 15.64 3.15 -18.25
C TYR A 50 17.05 2.55 -18.13
N ALA A 51 17.89 2.75 -19.16
CA ALA A 51 19.34 2.55 -19.17
C ALA A 51 19.88 1.34 -18.36
N ASP A 52 19.25 0.16 -18.49
CA ASP A 52 19.57 -1.07 -17.75
C ASP A 52 19.61 -0.91 -16.20
N LEU A 53 18.92 0.08 -15.64
CA LEU A 53 18.87 0.37 -14.20
C LEU A 53 17.56 -0.09 -13.55
N PHE A 54 16.43 0.21 -14.19
CA PHE A 54 15.10 -0.21 -13.75
C PHE A 54 14.11 -0.30 -14.92
N SER A 55 12.99 -0.99 -14.68
CA SER A 55 11.78 -0.90 -15.49
C SER A 55 10.57 -0.48 -14.65
N ILE A 56 9.57 0.09 -15.33
CA ILE A 56 8.27 0.49 -14.77
C ILE A 56 7.25 0.52 -15.91
N ALA A 57 5.99 0.22 -15.66
CA ALA A 57 4.92 0.29 -16.65
C ALA A 57 4.00 1.50 -16.44
N PHE A 58 3.65 2.15 -17.54
CA PHE A 58 2.72 3.29 -17.58
C PHE A 58 1.48 2.94 -18.42
N PRO A 59 0.31 3.56 -18.19
CA PRO A 59 -0.87 3.32 -19.02
C PRO A 59 -0.61 3.64 -20.49
N ALA A 60 -1.24 2.88 -21.38
CA ALA A 60 -1.13 3.09 -22.81
C ALA A 60 -1.50 4.54 -23.21
N GLY A 61 -0.73 5.12 -24.13
CA GLY A 61 -0.92 6.49 -24.61
C GLY A 61 -0.18 7.58 -23.82
N TRP A 62 0.45 7.27 -22.69
CA TRP A 62 1.27 8.25 -21.95
C TRP A 62 2.57 8.61 -22.68
N SER A 63 2.95 9.89 -22.65
CA SER A 63 4.22 10.39 -23.18
C SER A 63 5.32 10.19 -22.15
N VAL A 64 6.32 9.35 -22.44
CA VAL A 64 7.47 9.08 -21.55
C VAL A 64 8.72 9.81 -22.03
N ASN A 65 9.38 10.54 -21.14
CA ASN A 65 10.61 11.28 -21.39
C ASN A 65 11.69 10.91 -20.37
N GLU A 66 12.93 10.79 -20.82
CA GLU A 66 14.11 10.56 -19.95
C GLU A 66 14.87 11.86 -19.72
N GLN A 67 15.46 12.00 -18.53
CA GLN A 67 16.54 12.95 -18.31
C GLN A 67 17.88 12.32 -18.71
N THR A 68 18.69 13.05 -19.47
CA THR A 68 20.03 12.60 -19.90
C THR A 68 21.08 12.73 -18.80
N ASP A 69 20.90 13.68 -17.89
CA ASP A 69 21.93 14.10 -16.94
C ASP A 69 21.69 13.55 -15.52
N ALA A 70 20.57 12.84 -15.31
CA ALA A 70 20.19 12.19 -14.05
C ALA A 70 19.36 10.94 -14.34
N PRO A 71 19.40 9.90 -13.48
CA PRO A 71 18.57 8.71 -13.63
C PRO A 71 17.12 8.99 -13.23
N GLN A 72 16.43 9.70 -14.13
CA GLN A 72 15.05 10.15 -13.97
C GLN A 72 14.24 9.91 -15.24
N VAL A 73 13.03 9.39 -15.05
CA VAL A 73 11.99 9.23 -16.08
C VAL A 73 10.77 10.04 -15.67
N THR A 74 10.17 10.76 -16.61
CA THR A 74 8.89 11.46 -16.42
C THR A 74 7.89 10.99 -17.47
N ALA A 75 6.78 10.41 -17.03
CA ALA A 75 5.66 10.03 -17.87
C ALA A 75 4.45 10.94 -17.59
N VAL A 76 3.79 11.43 -18.64
CA VAL A 76 2.60 12.29 -18.54
C VAL A 76 1.42 11.70 -19.31
N SER A 77 0.21 11.83 -18.75
CA SER A 77 -0.99 11.28 -19.38
C SER A 77 -1.53 12.15 -20.52
N ASP A 78 -1.27 13.47 -20.51
CA ASP A 78 -1.75 14.49 -21.46
C ASP A 78 -3.26 14.41 -21.83
N GLY A 79 -4.08 13.72 -21.03
CA GLY A 79 -5.48 13.43 -21.35
C GLY A 79 -5.69 12.36 -22.44
N ALA A 80 -4.66 11.56 -22.76
CA ALA A 80 -4.67 10.51 -23.77
C ALA A 80 -5.46 9.23 -23.39
N SER A 81 -6.21 9.26 -22.28
CA SER A 81 -6.98 8.14 -21.74
C SER A 81 -8.18 8.65 -20.94
N ASP A 82 -9.09 7.76 -20.51
CA ASP A 82 -10.21 8.10 -19.61
C ASP A 82 -9.76 8.50 -18.18
N LEU A 83 -8.45 8.55 -17.93
CA LEU A 83 -7.85 9.04 -16.69
C LEU A 83 -7.72 10.57 -16.71
N PRO A 84 -7.77 11.23 -15.54
CA PRO A 84 -7.46 12.66 -15.44
C PRO A 84 -6.00 12.96 -15.85
N PRO A 85 -5.64 14.25 -16.01
CA PRO A 85 -4.25 14.67 -16.11
C PRO A 85 -3.42 14.14 -14.93
N MET A 86 -2.35 13.42 -15.25
CA MET A 86 -1.44 12.79 -14.31
C MET A 86 0.00 12.91 -14.80
N ARG A 87 0.95 12.98 -13.87
CA ARG A 87 2.39 12.98 -14.14
C ARG A 87 3.07 12.02 -13.17
N THR A 88 3.76 11.00 -13.66
CA THR A 88 4.59 10.10 -12.84
C THR A 88 6.06 10.39 -13.09
N GLU A 89 6.78 10.72 -12.03
CA GLU A 89 8.23 10.89 -12.01
C GLU A 89 8.86 9.69 -11.29
N VAL A 90 9.86 9.07 -11.90
CA VAL A 90 10.71 8.05 -11.28
C VAL A 90 12.11 8.62 -11.17
N THR A 91 12.71 8.58 -9.99
CA THR A 91 14.11 8.99 -9.76
C THR A 91 14.85 7.88 -9.05
N TRP A 92 16.13 7.68 -9.40
CA TRP A 92 17.04 6.79 -8.70
C TRP A 92 18.09 7.60 -7.93
N GLN A 93 18.40 7.18 -6.71
CA GLN A 93 19.43 7.79 -5.87
C GLN A 93 20.31 6.70 -5.27
N ASP A 94 21.64 6.83 -5.39
CA ASP A 94 22.62 5.92 -4.78
C ASP A 94 22.85 6.22 -3.28
N ALA A 95 21.73 6.34 -2.56
CA ALA A 95 21.66 6.59 -1.13
C ALA A 95 20.65 5.62 -0.47
N PRO A 96 20.91 5.16 0.78
CA PRO A 96 20.06 4.19 1.45
C PRO A 96 18.71 4.83 1.87
N PRO A 97 17.63 4.04 2.00
CA PRO A 97 16.28 4.56 2.27
C PRO A 97 16.16 5.43 3.51
N LYS A 98 16.97 5.18 4.54
CA LYS A 98 16.99 5.98 5.77
C LYS A 98 17.34 7.45 5.51
N GLU A 99 18.19 7.71 4.51
CA GLU A 99 18.63 9.04 4.11
C GLU A 99 17.56 9.68 3.22
N VAL A 100 17.28 9.05 2.07
CA VAL A 100 16.33 9.56 1.06
C VAL A 100 14.92 9.81 1.63
N VAL A 101 14.37 8.87 2.40
CA VAL A 101 13.03 9.04 3.01
C VAL A 101 13.09 10.10 4.13
N GLY A 102 14.19 10.15 4.89
CA GLY A 102 14.37 11.14 5.96
C GLY A 102 14.44 12.58 5.45
N GLU A 103 15.15 12.81 4.35
CA GLU A 103 15.21 14.11 3.68
C GLU A 103 13.90 14.47 2.99
N SER A 104 13.28 13.51 2.29
CA SER A 104 12.02 13.75 1.58
C SER A 104 10.87 14.09 2.54
N LEU A 105 10.78 13.45 3.71
CA LEU A 105 9.81 13.81 4.75
C LEU A 105 10.04 15.22 5.33
N GLN A 106 11.30 15.64 5.48
CA GLN A 106 11.63 17.02 5.89
C GLN A 106 11.22 18.03 4.82
N ALA A 107 11.44 17.73 3.53
CA ALA A 107 11.01 18.57 2.42
C ALA A 107 9.48 18.67 2.34
N ILE A 108 8.76 17.55 2.46
CA ILE A 108 7.28 17.50 2.52
C ILE A 108 6.75 18.40 3.64
N GLN A 109 7.35 18.31 4.84
CA GLN A 109 6.98 19.16 5.98
C GLN A 109 7.31 20.65 5.73
N ALA A 110 8.46 20.96 5.16
CA ALA A 110 8.89 22.34 4.89
C ALA A 110 8.05 23.04 3.80
N SER A 111 7.60 22.28 2.80
CA SER A 111 6.69 22.77 1.74
C SER A 111 5.24 22.93 2.20
N GLY A 112 4.89 22.44 3.39
CA GLY A 112 3.53 22.55 3.94
C GLY A 112 2.52 21.55 3.37
N HIS A 113 2.97 20.48 2.70
CA HIS A 113 2.10 19.44 2.18
C HIS A 113 1.45 18.63 3.31
N THR A 114 0.21 18.17 3.11
CA THR A 114 -0.48 17.31 4.07
C THR A 114 -0.26 15.84 3.71
N VAL A 115 0.25 15.03 4.66
CA VAL A 115 0.25 13.56 4.52
C VAL A 115 -1.14 13.03 4.90
N LEU A 116 -1.92 12.57 3.91
CA LEU A 116 -3.26 12.02 4.12
C LEU A 116 -3.22 10.63 4.76
N ARG A 117 -2.32 9.77 4.26
CA ARG A 117 -2.05 8.43 4.79
C ARG A 117 -0.68 7.93 4.33
N TYR A 118 -0.20 6.89 5.00
CA TYR A 118 0.99 6.14 4.62
C TYR A 118 0.74 4.64 4.85
N ASP A 119 1.44 3.79 4.12
CA ASP A 119 1.52 2.35 4.39
C ASP A 119 2.86 1.77 3.89
N ALA A 120 2.97 0.44 3.93
CA ALA A 120 4.07 -0.31 3.35
C ALA A 120 3.56 -1.35 2.34
N ALA A 121 4.36 -1.63 1.32
CA ALA A 121 4.11 -2.65 0.31
C ALA A 121 5.37 -3.49 0.05
N THR A 122 5.20 -4.58 -0.70
CA THR A 122 6.32 -5.29 -1.33
C THR A 122 6.34 -4.96 -2.81
N ILE A 123 7.45 -4.38 -3.27
CA ILE A 123 7.70 -4.01 -4.67
C ILE A 123 9.13 -4.47 -4.98
N ASP A 124 9.35 -5.09 -6.15
CA ASP A 124 10.61 -5.77 -6.51
C ASP A 124 11.19 -6.69 -5.41
N GLY A 125 10.30 -7.38 -4.69
CA GLY A 125 10.68 -8.25 -3.56
C GLY A 125 11.20 -7.54 -2.30
N VAL A 126 11.36 -6.21 -2.31
CA VAL A 126 11.79 -5.40 -1.17
C VAL A 126 10.62 -4.67 -0.51
N THR A 127 10.80 -4.20 0.74
CA THR A 127 9.80 -3.36 1.41
C THR A 127 9.87 -1.94 0.88
N ALA A 128 8.75 -1.44 0.36
CA ALA A 128 8.58 -0.07 -0.08
C ALA A 128 7.66 0.69 0.88
N VAL A 129 7.95 1.98 1.10
CA VAL A 129 7.09 2.89 1.89
C VAL A 129 6.28 3.73 0.92
N ARG A 130 4.97 3.88 1.16
CA ARG A 130 4.07 4.64 0.29
C ARG A 130 3.34 5.73 1.07
N LEU A 131 3.14 6.89 0.44
CA LEU A 131 2.45 8.05 1.03
C LEU A 131 1.50 8.68 0.03
N TRP A 132 0.37 9.15 0.53
CA TRP A 132 -0.57 9.98 -0.23
C TRP A 132 -0.53 11.39 0.36
N LEU A 133 -0.29 12.38 -0.50
CA LEU A 133 -0.16 13.79 -0.16
C LEU A 133 -1.30 14.60 -0.78
N SER A 134 -1.69 15.67 -0.08
CA SER A 134 -2.49 16.78 -0.62
C SER A 134 -1.81 18.12 -0.34
N ASP A 135 -2.44 19.20 -0.80
CA ASP A 135 -2.01 20.59 -0.57
C ASP A 135 -0.63 20.90 -1.18
N ILE A 136 -0.31 20.21 -2.29
CA ILE A 136 0.84 20.53 -3.13
C ILE A 136 0.56 21.86 -3.86
N PRO A 137 1.53 22.79 -3.94
CA PRO A 137 1.36 24.10 -4.60
C PRO A 137 1.39 24.00 -6.14
N ASP A 138 0.57 23.11 -6.71
CA ASP A 138 0.27 22.97 -8.13
C ASP A 138 -1.26 22.99 -8.28
N GLU A 139 -1.79 24.05 -8.90
CA GLU A 139 -3.25 24.24 -9.06
C GLU A 139 -3.91 23.13 -9.91
N THR A 140 -3.13 22.43 -10.75
CA THR A 140 -3.61 21.38 -11.64
C THR A 140 -3.46 19.98 -11.05
N MET A 141 -2.44 19.78 -10.21
CA MET A 141 -2.13 18.49 -9.56
C MET A 141 -1.83 18.65 -8.06
N PRO A 142 -2.81 19.06 -7.23
CA PRO A 142 -2.60 19.35 -5.82
C PRO A 142 -2.40 18.09 -4.94
N ASN A 143 -2.49 16.90 -5.52
CA ASN A 143 -2.30 15.62 -4.84
C ASN A 143 -1.12 14.85 -5.44
N ALA A 144 -0.44 14.05 -4.61
CA ALA A 144 0.52 13.07 -5.09
C ALA A 144 0.46 11.75 -4.34
N PHE A 145 0.91 10.70 -5.02
CA PHE A 145 1.18 9.39 -4.46
C PHE A 145 2.68 9.12 -4.61
N ILE A 146 3.38 8.93 -3.49
CA ILE A 146 4.82 8.70 -3.45
C ILE A 146 5.08 7.25 -3.03
N THR A 147 6.10 6.62 -3.61
CA THR A 147 6.60 5.31 -3.21
C THR A 147 8.12 5.31 -3.22
N TYR A 148 8.72 4.96 -2.10
CA TYR A 148 10.16 4.74 -1.97
C TYR A 148 10.44 3.23 -1.98
N VAL A 149 11.10 2.73 -3.02
CA VAL A 149 11.53 1.33 -3.14
C VAL A 149 12.99 1.24 -2.70
N GLY A 150 13.24 0.53 -1.60
CA GLY A 150 14.49 0.63 -0.87
C GLY A 150 15.44 -0.55 -1.00
N TYR A 151 16.68 -0.27 -1.44
CA TYR A 151 17.78 -1.23 -1.53
C TYR A 151 18.87 -0.91 -0.49
N PRO A 152 19.84 -1.81 -0.23
CA PRO A 152 20.87 -1.59 0.79
C PRO A 152 21.72 -0.32 0.61
N ASN A 153 21.90 0.12 -0.64
CA ASN A 153 22.76 1.24 -1.03
C ASN A 153 22.11 2.23 -2.01
N ALA A 154 20.81 2.09 -2.28
CA ALA A 154 20.10 2.90 -3.25
C ALA A 154 18.60 2.96 -2.94
N THR A 155 17.92 3.99 -3.44
CA THR A 155 16.48 4.18 -3.29
C THR A 155 15.90 4.68 -4.61
N ALA A 156 14.86 4.01 -5.11
CA ALA A 156 14.03 4.56 -6.18
C ALA A 156 12.84 5.30 -5.57
N THR A 157 12.58 6.53 -6.02
CA THR A 157 11.40 7.31 -5.64
C THR A 157 10.49 7.46 -6.84
N ILE A 158 9.26 6.93 -6.73
CA ILE A 158 8.20 7.02 -7.72
C ILE A 158 7.15 7.99 -7.18
N THR A 159 6.88 9.09 -7.88
CA THR A 159 5.91 10.11 -7.48
C THR A 159 4.90 10.33 -8.60
N SER A 160 3.64 9.97 -8.38
CA SER A 160 2.53 10.27 -9.29
C SER A 160 1.72 11.45 -8.79
N TYR A 161 1.79 12.58 -9.48
CA TYR A 161 0.96 13.77 -9.26
C TYR A 161 -0.37 13.63 -10.02
N TYR A 162 -1.47 14.11 -9.43
CA TYR A 162 -2.81 14.03 -10.02
C TYR A 162 -3.75 15.13 -9.52
N GLY A 163 -4.72 15.48 -10.38
CA GLY A 163 -5.75 16.49 -10.09
C GLY A 163 -6.74 16.09 -8.98
N THR A 164 -7.68 16.98 -8.66
CA THR A 164 -8.86 16.62 -7.85
C THR A 164 -9.88 15.90 -8.76
N THR A 165 -10.16 14.64 -8.47
CA THR A 165 -11.09 13.82 -9.24
C THR A 165 -12.12 13.12 -8.34
N THR A 166 -13.25 12.72 -8.94
CA THR A 166 -14.26 11.86 -8.30
C THR A 166 -14.06 10.37 -8.61
N THR A 167 -13.18 10.05 -9.57
CA THR A 167 -12.78 8.68 -9.91
C THR A 167 -11.80 8.15 -8.87
N ASP A 168 -12.00 6.90 -8.43
CA ASP A 168 -11.00 6.19 -7.63
C ASP A 168 -9.76 5.87 -8.49
N LEU A 169 -8.64 6.55 -8.20
CA LEU A 169 -7.36 6.35 -8.87
C LEU A 169 -6.45 5.34 -8.16
N ASP A 170 -6.78 4.90 -6.93
CA ASP A 170 -5.92 4.01 -6.17
C ASP A 170 -5.52 2.75 -6.97
N PRO A 171 -6.42 2.04 -7.68
CA PRO A 171 -6.04 0.86 -8.45
C PRO A 171 -5.01 1.15 -9.54
N VAL A 172 -5.12 2.30 -10.22
CA VAL A 172 -4.23 2.71 -11.32
C VAL A 172 -2.88 3.16 -10.77
N LEU A 173 -2.89 4.02 -9.75
CA LEU A 173 -1.70 4.48 -9.04
C LEU A 173 -0.90 3.29 -8.49
N ASN A 174 -1.59 2.33 -7.86
CA ASN A 174 -0.98 1.10 -7.38
C ASN A 174 -0.42 0.24 -8.51
N ALA A 175 -1.12 0.06 -9.63
CA ALA A 175 -0.64 -0.74 -10.75
C ALA A 175 0.66 -0.16 -11.36
N ILE A 176 0.72 1.16 -11.55
CA ILE A 176 1.93 1.86 -12.02
C ILE A 176 3.08 1.63 -11.02
N HIS A 177 2.87 1.94 -9.75
CA HIS A 177 3.95 1.89 -8.74
C HIS A 177 4.42 0.46 -8.44
N GLN A 178 3.53 -0.54 -8.45
CA GLN A 178 3.88 -1.96 -8.23
C GLN A 178 4.58 -2.61 -9.42
N SER A 179 4.46 -2.04 -10.63
CA SER A 179 5.15 -2.52 -11.83
C SER A 179 6.66 -2.22 -11.85
N PHE A 180 7.15 -1.42 -10.89
CA PHE A 180 8.56 -1.09 -10.78
C PHE A 180 9.40 -2.32 -10.41
N ALA A 181 10.47 -2.55 -11.17
CA ALA A 181 11.47 -3.57 -10.90
C ALA A 181 12.88 -3.02 -11.18
N ARG A 182 13.86 -3.40 -10.36
CA ARG A 182 15.27 -3.10 -10.62
C ARG A 182 15.82 -4.10 -11.65
N SER A 183 16.63 -3.59 -12.58
CA SER A 183 17.41 -4.44 -13.47
C SER A 183 18.47 -5.23 -12.68
N GLN A 184 18.67 -6.50 -13.08
CA GLN A 184 19.58 -7.46 -12.43
C GLN A 184 20.99 -7.42 -13.02
#